data_AF-A5HTY8-F1
#
_entry.id   AF-A5HTY8-F1
#
_cell.length_a   1.000
_cell.length_b   1.000
_cell.length_c   1.000
_cell.angle_alpha   90.00
_cell.angle_beta   90.00
_cell.angle_gamma   90.00
#
_symmetry.space_group_name_H-M   'P 1'
#
loop_
_entity.id
_entity.type
_entity.pdbx_description
1 polymer ?
#
loop_
_entity_poly.entity_id
_entity_poly.type
_entity_poly.pdbx_seq_one_letter_code
_entity_poly.pdbx_strand_id
1 'polypeptide(L)'
;HIVQNFTNNPVLDRLPPEDQRKVLARLPTGLPLTVTANLISDEDYWKRCCTDRWQVCDISNHGGSWKRMFFERHLENILKCFVPNTTDPDQVLELIPLCRGYVRKLEVDQFLPPVKEDQKEERDDLSDSGSDLEFGEVCIHHYDLRALVPALPLLEELHLTYGVKECGMNFEWNLFKFTYQDCCNLAAAVKMCHNLKIFKLT
;
A
#
# COMPACT_ATOMS: atom_id res chain seq x y z
N HIS A 1 -26.09 20.79 4.18
CA HIS A 1 -26.68 19.45 4.38
C HIS A 1 -26.02 18.35 3.56
N ILE A 2 -26.00 18.37 2.22
CA ILE A 2 -25.42 17.27 1.40
C ILE A 2 -23.94 17.00 1.72
N VAL A 3 -23.09 18.03 1.73
CA VAL A 3 -21.64 17.89 2.00
C VAL A 3 -21.34 17.29 3.38
N GLN A 4 -22.10 17.68 4.41
CA GLN A 4 -21.88 17.22 5.78
C GLN A 4 -22.31 15.75 6.01
N ASN A 5 -23.30 15.29 5.26
CA ASN A 5 -23.85 13.94 5.37
C ASN A 5 -23.39 13.02 4.23
N PHE A 6 -22.40 13.44 3.44
CA PHE A 6 -22.02 12.74 2.22
C PHE A 6 -21.56 11.30 2.48
N THR A 7 -20.85 11.07 3.60
CA THR A 7 -20.45 9.73 4.03
C THR A 7 -21.63 8.77 4.20
N ASN A 8 -22.74 9.25 4.75
CA ASN A 8 -23.92 8.43 5.06
C ASN A 8 -24.93 8.38 3.91
N ASN A 9 -24.91 9.36 3.01
CA ASN A 9 -25.84 9.46 1.90
C ASN A 9 -25.18 10.09 0.66
N PRO A 10 -24.35 9.33 -0.06
CA PRO A 10 -23.59 9.84 -1.20
C PRO A 10 -24.48 9.94 -2.46
N VAL A 11 -25.29 11.00 -2.53
CA VAL A 11 -26.30 11.20 -3.59
C VAL A 11 -25.77 11.88 -4.86
N LEU A 12 -24.45 11.87 -5.10
CA LEU A 12 -23.83 12.66 -6.16
C LEU A 12 -24.45 12.40 -7.54
N ASP A 13 -24.62 11.13 -7.91
CA ASP A 13 -25.16 10.71 -9.22
C ASP A 13 -26.62 11.10 -9.44
N ARG A 14 -27.33 11.48 -8.37
CA ARG A 14 -28.74 11.90 -8.43
C ARG A 14 -28.90 13.40 -8.64
N LEU A 15 -27.81 14.17 -8.58
CA LEU A 15 -27.83 15.61 -8.71
C LEU A 15 -27.64 16.05 -10.16
N PRO A 16 -28.20 17.19 -10.58
CA PRO A 16 -27.87 17.82 -11.86
C PRO A 16 -26.37 18.17 -11.95
N PRO A 17 -25.77 18.19 -13.15
CA PRO A 17 -24.34 18.44 -13.34
C PRO A 17 -23.81 19.75 -12.71
N GLU A 18 -24.63 20.81 -12.66
CA GLU A 18 -24.25 22.06 -12.00
C GLU A 18 -24.12 21.92 -10.48
N ASP A 19 -25.02 21.16 -9.87
CA ASP A 19 -25.03 20.95 -8.43
C ASP A 19 -24.00 19.90 -8.01
N GLN A 20 -23.72 18.90 -8.86
CA GLN A 20 -22.59 17.99 -8.69
C GLN A 20 -21.28 18.78 -8.56
N ARG A 21 -21.01 19.72 -9.47
CA ARG A 21 -19.81 20.57 -9.42
C ARG A 21 -19.72 21.38 -8.12
N LYS A 22 -20.82 22.00 -7.69
CA LYS A 22 -20.87 22.76 -6.42
C LYS A 22 -20.62 21.87 -5.20
N VAL A 23 -21.13 20.64 -5.20
CA VAL A 23 -20.91 19.67 -4.13
C VAL A 23 -19.45 19.23 -4.13
N LEU A 24 -18.94 18.76 -5.27
CA LEU A 24 -17.56 18.28 -5.44
C LEU A 24 -16.52 19.32 -5.03
N ALA A 25 -16.73 20.59 -5.37
CA ALA A 25 -15.85 21.70 -4.97
C ALA A 25 -15.78 21.91 -3.45
N ARG A 26 -16.81 21.47 -2.71
CA ARG A 26 -16.93 21.66 -1.25
C ARG A 26 -16.73 20.39 -0.44
N LEU A 27 -16.63 19.22 -1.07
CA LEU A 27 -16.42 17.97 -0.37
C LEU A 27 -15.05 17.97 0.35
N PRO A 28 -14.98 17.47 1.59
CA PRO A 28 -13.73 17.25 2.28
C PRO A 28 -12.83 16.25 1.54
N THR A 29 -11.51 16.46 1.63
CA THR A 29 -10.47 15.58 1.07
C THR A 29 -10.26 14.31 1.89
N GLY A 30 -10.63 14.32 3.17
CA GLY A 30 -10.49 13.18 4.10
C GLY A 30 -11.70 12.23 4.17
N LEU A 31 -12.59 12.24 3.18
CA LEU A 31 -13.72 11.31 3.16
C LEU A 31 -13.25 9.86 2.95
N PRO A 32 -13.94 8.85 3.51
CA PRO A 32 -13.57 7.45 3.33
C PRO A 32 -13.53 7.04 1.84
N LEU A 33 -12.46 6.35 1.44
CA LEU A 33 -12.28 5.88 0.06
C LEU A 33 -13.36 4.88 -0.37
N THR A 34 -13.92 4.12 0.57
CA THR A 34 -15.07 3.25 0.35
C THR A 34 -16.30 4.00 -0.17
N VAL A 35 -16.41 5.30 0.14
CA VAL A 35 -17.49 6.18 -0.35
C VAL A 35 -17.09 6.89 -1.63
N THR A 36 -15.84 7.37 -1.73
CA THR A 36 -15.43 8.29 -2.80
C THR A 36 -14.82 7.61 -4.02
N ALA A 37 -14.11 6.50 -3.85
CA ALA A 37 -13.30 5.88 -4.90
C ALA A 37 -14.11 5.51 -6.14
N ASN A 38 -15.28 4.90 -5.95
CA ASN A 38 -16.11 4.43 -7.07
C ASN A 38 -17.15 5.46 -7.54
N LEU A 39 -17.41 6.49 -6.74
CA LEU A 39 -18.42 7.50 -7.03
C LEU A 39 -17.85 8.75 -7.70
N ILE A 40 -16.65 9.18 -7.28
CA ILE A 40 -16.09 10.46 -7.69
C ILE A 40 -15.03 10.21 -8.76
N SER A 41 -15.30 10.63 -9.99
CA SER A 41 -14.32 10.67 -11.10
C SER A 41 -13.80 12.08 -11.39
N ASP A 42 -14.22 13.08 -10.60
CA ASP A 42 -13.84 14.48 -10.76
C ASP A 42 -12.37 14.72 -10.43
N GLU A 43 -11.60 15.15 -11.43
CA GLU A 43 -10.16 15.33 -11.31
C GLU A 43 -9.79 16.51 -10.40
N ASP A 44 -10.63 17.54 -10.29
CA ASP A 44 -10.40 18.65 -9.36
C ASP A 44 -10.55 18.23 -7.90
N TYR A 45 -11.49 17.33 -7.59
CA TYR A 45 -11.60 16.68 -6.28
C TYR A 45 -10.32 15.91 -5.93
N TRP A 46 -9.86 15.04 -6.83
CA TRP A 46 -8.65 14.25 -6.59
C TRP A 46 -7.39 15.10 -6.55
N LYS A 47 -7.32 16.18 -7.33
CA LYS A 47 -6.26 17.18 -7.24
C LYS A 47 -6.17 17.77 -5.84
N ARG A 48 -7.29 18.20 -5.26
CA ARG A 48 -7.31 18.69 -3.87
C ARG A 48 -6.83 17.63 -2.89
N CYS A 49 -7.31 16.39 -3.05
CA CYS A 49 -6.89 15.27 -2.18
C CYS A 49 -5.38 15.02 -2.25
N CYS A 50 -4.80 15.09 -3.45
CA CYS A 50 -3.35 14.96 -3.64
C CYS A 50 -2.58 16.11 -3.01
N THR A 51 -2.97 17.35 -3.27
CA THR A 51 -2.26 18.54 -2.77
C THR A 51 -2.35 18.72 -1.26
N ASP A 52 -3.41 18.21 -0.63
CA ASP A 52 -3.59 18.21 0.82
C ASP A 52 -2.67 17.17 1.50
N ARG A 53 -2.40 16.06 0.82
CA ARG A 53 -1.62 14.93 1.38
C ARG A 53 -0.14 14.97 1.03
N TRP A 54 0.23 15.48 -0.14
CA TRP A 54 1.61 15.48 -0.62
C TRP A 54 2.04 16.87 -1.09
N GLN A 55 3.18 17.34 -0.55
CA GLN A 55 3.76 18.64 -0.88
C GLN A 55 4.13 18.78 -2.36
N VAL A 56 4.66 17.71 -2.96
CA VAL A 56 5.06 17.67 -4.36
C VAL A 56 4.15 16.69 -5.09
N CYS A 57 3.50 17.19 -6.14
CA CYS A 57 2.62 16.41 -6.99
C CYS A 57 3.02 16.57 -8.47
N ASP A 58 3.22 15.45 -9.15
CA ASP A 58 3.51 15.39 -10.57
C ASP A 58 2.65 14.29 -11.20
N ILE A 59 1.70 14.65 -12.06
CA ILE A 59 0.78 13.73 -12.72
C ILE A 59 1.33 13.17 -14.04
N SER A 60 2.49 13.64 -14.51
CA SER A 60 3.07 13.23 -15.80
C SER A 60 3.34 11.72 -15.82
N ASN A 61 3.83 11.17 -14.70
CA ASN A 61 4.07 9.74 -14.51
C ASN A 61 2.79 8.90 -14.27
N HIS A 62 1.64 9.56 -14.12
CA HIS A 62 0.36 8.94 -13.79
C HIS A 62 -0.67 9.10 -14.92
N GLY A 63 -0.19 9.30 -16.16
CA GLY A 63 -1.04 9.46 -17.34
C GLY A 63 -1.89 10.73 -17.31
N GLY A 64 -1.45 11.76 -16.58
CA GLY A 64 -2.19 13.02 -16.45
C GLY A 64 -3.46 12.94 -15.58
N SER A 65 -3.64 11.87 -14.80
CA SER A 65 -4.78 11.73 -13.87
C SER A 65 -4.35 11.87 -12.42
N TRP A 66 -4.97 12.82 -11.72
CA TRP A 66 -4.89 13.02 -10.28
C TRP A 66 -5.47 11.84 -9.52
N LYS A 67 -6.58 11.26 -9.99
CA LYS A 67 -7.18 10.07 -9.37
C LYS A 67 -6.22 8.90 -9.41
N ARG A 68 -5.60 8.65 -10.57
CA ARG A 68 -4.58 7.61 -10.73
C ARG A 68 -3.39 7.86 -9.81
N MET A 69 -2.84 9.07 -9.84
CA MET A 69 -1.74 9.45 -8.96
C MET A 69 -2.08 9.22 -7.48
N PHE A 70 -3.28 9.60 -7.05
CA PHE A 70 -3.72 9.41 -5.66
C PHE A 70 -3.67 7.93 -5.27
N PHE A 71 -4.28 7.06 -6.07
CA PHE A 71 -4.37 5.63 -5.74
C PHE A 71 -3.02 4.92 -5.81
N GLU A 72 -2.20 5.21 -6.83
CA GLU A 72 -0.85 4.65 -6.93
C GLU A 72 -0.02 5.05 -5.70
N ARG A 73 0.08 6.36 -5.40
CA ARG A 73 0.87 6.83 -4.25
C ARG A 73 0.30 6.41 -2.90
N HIS A 74 -1.02 6.29 -2.77
CA HIS A 74 -1.63 5.87 -1.52
C HIS A 74 -1.32 4.40 -1.21
N LEU A 75 -1.47 3.52 -2.20
CA LEU A 75 -1.12 2.11 -2.06
C LEU A 75 0.39 1.92 -1.84
N GLU A 76 1.23 2.65 -2.58
CA GLU A 76 2.68 2.69 -2.37
C GLU A 76 3.02 3.07 -0.93
N ASN A 77 2.41 4.13 -0.38
CA ASN A 77 2.70 4.57 1.00
C ASN A 77 2.32 3.51 2.04
N ILE A 78 1.21 2.79 1.83
CA ILE A 78 0.81 1.71 2.74
C ILE A 78 1.82 0.57 2.67
N LEU A 79 2.24 0.17 1.47
CA LEU A 79 3.26 -0.87 1.30
C LEU A 79 4.62 -0.47 1.90
N LYS A 80 5.01 0.81 1.78
CA LYS A 80 6.25 1.33 2.38
C LYS A 80 6.26 1.30 3.90
N CYS A 81 5.09 1.47 4.51
CA CYS A 81 4.92 1.44 5.96
C CYS A 81 4.49 0.06 6.49
N PHE A 82 4.30 -0.93 5.63
CA PHE A 82 3.83 -2.24 6.02
C PHE A 82 4.95 -3.01 6.73
N VAL A 83 4.77 -3.28 8.02
CA VAL A 83 5.71 -4.08 8.82
C VAL A 83 5.17 -5.50 8.95
N PRO A 84 5.84 -6.52 8.37
CA PRO A 84 5.41 -7.91 8.50
C PRO A 84 5.25 -8.32 9.96
N ASN A 85 4.23 -9.14 10.25
CA ASN A 85 3.81 -9.61 11.58
C ASN A 85 3.25 -8.53 12.52
N THR A 86 3.30 -7.25 12.15
CA THR A 86 2.75 -6.15 12.95
C THR A 86 1.58 -5.48 12.27
N THR A 87 1.68 -5.23 10.96
CA THR A 87 0.62 -4.62 10.16
C THR A 87 -0.36 -5.68 9.69
N ASP A 88 -1.65 -5.41 9.88
CA ASP A 88 -2.74 -6.25 9.38
C ASP A 88 -2.75 -6.26 7.83
N PRO A 89 -2.64 -7.44 7.18
CA PRO A 89 -2.74 -7.58 5.73
C PRO A 89 -4.01 -6.98 5.13
N ASP A 90 -5.12 -6.95 5.88
CA ASP A 90 -6.40 -6.42 5.38
C ASP A 90 -6.31 -4.94 5.00
N GLN A 91 -5.39 -4.17 5.60
CA GLN A 91 -5.13 -2.77 5.21
C GLN A 91 -4.72 -2.62 3.74
N VAL A 92 -4.07 -3.64 3.17
CA VAL A 92 -3.72 -3.68 1.74
C VAL A 92 -4.87 -4.29 0.94
N LEU A 93 -5.47 -5.37 1.41
CA LEU A 93 -6.47 -6.14 0.67
C LEU A 93 -7.78 -5.37 0.46
N GLU A 94 -8.24 -4.61 1.46
CA GLU A 94 -9.46 -3.81 1.37
C GLU A 94 -9.35 -2.66 0.34
N LEU A 95 -8.13 -2.23 0.00
CA LEU A 95 -7.91 -1.17 -0.99
C LEU A 95 -7.96 -1.66 -2.43
N ILE A 96 -7.68 -2.94 -2.66
CA ILE A 96 -7.69 -3.55 -4.01
C ILE A 96 -8.98 -3.19 -4.78
N PRO A 97 -10.20 -3.43 -4.27
CA PRO A 97 -11.42 -3.11 -5.01
C PRO A 97 -11.59 -1.62 -5.32
N LEU A 98 -10.95 -0.73 -4.55
CA LEU A 98 -11.04 0.72 -4.70
C LEU A 98 -10.04 1.28 -5.73
N CYS A 99 -8.88 0.63 -5.88
CA CYS A 99 -7.75 1.15 -6.67
C CYS A 99 -7.41 0.34 -7.93
N ARG A 100 -7.86 -0.90 -8.05
CA ARG A 100 -7.47 -1.84 -9.13
C ARG A 100 -7.69 -1.33 -10.57
N GLY A 101 -8.62 -0.39 -10.77
CA GLY A 101 -8.90 0.23 -12.07
C GLY A 101 -7.98 1.40 -12.42
N TYR A 102 -7.07 1.78 -11.51
CA TYR A 102 -6.24 2.98 -11.64
C TYR A 102 -4.74 2.67 -11.55
N VAL A 103 -4.35 1.68 -10.74
CA VAL A 103 -2.95 1.36 -10.49
C VAL A 103 -2.32 0.67 -11.69
N ARG A 104 -1.36 1.34 -12.32
CA ARG A 104 -0.49 0.79 -13.37
C ARG A 104 0.98 0.78 -12.97
N LYS A 105 1.39 1.65 -12.05
CA LYS A 105 2.75 1.69 -11.50
C LYS A 105 2.68 1.56 -9.99
N LEU A 106 3.56 0.73 -9.43
CA LEU A 106 3.86 0.67 -8.01
C LEU A 106 5.36 0.85 -7.79
N GLU A 107 5.72 1.92 -7.08
CA GLU A 107 7.09 2.22 -6.65
C GLU A 107 7.21 2.22 -5.12
N VAL A 108 7.68 1.07 -4.61
CA VAL A 108 7.95 0.85 -3.18
C VAL A 108 9.46 0.91 -2.98
N ASP A 109 9.94 2.12 -2.73
CA ASP A 109 11.37 2.44 -2.57
C ASP A 109 11.94 2.06 -1.19
N GLN A 110 11.11 1.49 -0.32
CA GLN A 110 11.49 0.88 0.94
C GLN A 110 10.43 -0.17 1.27
N PHE A 111 10.85 -1.42 1.36
CA PHE A 111 10.02 -2.54 1.74
C PHE A 111 10.54 -3.09 3.07
N LEU A 112 9.74 -2.94 4.12
CA LEU A 112 10.19 -3.16 5.49
C LEU A 112 10.31 -4.67 5.78
N PRO A 113 11.39 -5.10 6.44
CA PRO A 113 11.52 -6.46 6.95
C PRO A 113 10.64 -6.64 8.20
N PRO A 114 10.36 -7.89 8.60
CA PRO A 114 9.74 -8.16 9.89
C PRO A 114 10.59 -7.60 11.03
N VAL A 115 9.93 -7.08 12.05
CA VAL A 115 10.59 -6.71 13.31
C VAL A 115 10.93 -8.01 14.04
N LYS A 116 12.19 -8.16 14.45
CA LYS A 116 12.55 -9.19 15.41
C LYS A 116 11.94 -8.78 16.73
N GLU A 117 11.04 -9.58 17.28
CA GLU A 117 10.74 -9.46 18.69
C GLU A 117 12.02 -9.84 19.42
N ASP A 118 12.62 -8.88 20.13
CA ASP A 118 13.63 -9.19 21.13
C ASP A 118 12.95 -10.10 22.15
N GLN A 119 13.07 -11.41 21.96
CA GLN A 119 12.96 -12.33 23.08
C GLN A 119 14.11 -11.95 24.00
N LYS A 120 13.85 -11.00 24.91
CA LYS A 120 14.54 -10.94 26.20
C LYS A 120 14.19 -12.24 26.91
N GLU A 121 14.82 -13.32 26.49
CA GLU A 121 15.01 -14.44 27.38
C GLU A 121 15.96 -13.94 28.46
N GLU A 122 15.39 -13.81 29.65
CA GLU A 122 16.03 -14.22 30.90
C GLU A 122 16.74 -15.57 30.68
N ARG A 123 17.89 -15.57 29.99
CA ARG A 123 18.86 -16.66 30.02
C ARG A 123 19.79 -16.45 31.20
N ASP A 124 19.20 -16.38 32.38
CA ASP A 124 19.88 -16.77 33.61
C ASP A 124 19.01 -17.85 34.24
N ASP A 125 19.52 -19.08 34.16
CA ASP A 125 19.08 -20.29 34.84
C ASP A 125 17.72 -20.88 34.41
N LEU A 126 17.76 -21.94 33.59
CA LEU A 126 17.43 -23.31 34.02
C LEU A 126 17.29 -24.30 32.83
N SER A 127 18.02 -25.41 32.97
CA SER A 127 17.60 -26.79 32.64
C SER A 127 17.54 -27.26 31.18
N ASP A 128 18.50 -28.14 30.88
CA ASP A 128 18.51 -29.18 29.85
C ASP A 128 17.25 -30.06 29.90
N SER A 129 16.28 -29.77 29.04
CA SER A 129 15.21 -30.72 28.69
C SER A 129 14.79 -30.47 27.25
N GLY A 130 15.14 -31.40 26.37
CA GLY A 130 14.71 -31.40 24.97
C GLY A 130 13.19 -31.50 24.89
N SER A 131 12.56 -30.37 24.62
CA SER A 131 11.19 -30.32 24.11
C SER A 131 11.22 -29.57 22.79
N ASP A 132 10.94 -30.29 21.71
CA ASP A 132 10.54 -29.75 20.40
C ASP A 132 9.20 -29.01 20.57
N LEU A 133 9.24 -27.86 21.25
CA LEU A 133 8.18 -26.89 21.18
C LEU A 133 8.36 -26.18 19.84
N GLU A 134 7.45 -26.47 18.92
CA GLU A 134 7.18 -25.64 17.74
C GLU A 134 6.86 -24.22 18.20
N PHE A 135 7.89 -23.45 18.51
CA PHE A 135 7.82 -21.99 18.46
C PHE A 135 7.42 -21.68 17.02
N GLY A 136 6.16 -21.33 16.82
CA GLY A 136 5.62 -20.97 15.51
C GLY A 136 6.61 -20.05 14.83
N GLU A 137 7.14 -20.52 13.70
CA GLU A 137 8.23 -19.87 12.96
C GLU A 137 7.84 -18.40 12.75
N VAL A 138 8.45 -17.48 13.51
CA VAL A 138 8.19 -16.05 13.35
C VAL A 138 8.57 -15.72 11.91
N CYS A 139 7.61 -15.26 11.10
CA CYS A 139 7.85 -15.05 9.67
C CYS A 139 8.98 -14.03 9.50
N ILE A 140 10.12 -14.48 8.99
CA ILE A 140 11.32 -13.67 8.77
C ILE A 140 11.35 -13.05 7.35
N HIS A 141 10.21 -12.99 6.68
CA HIS A 141 10.05 -12.57 5.30
C HIS A 141 9.24 -11.28 5.19
N HIS A 142 9.44 -10.57 4.09
CA HIS A 142 8.70 -9.36 3.75
C HIS A 142 7.24 -9.68 3.40
N TYR A 143 6.43 -8.64 3.29
CA TYR A 143 5.03 -8.79 2.91
C TYR A 143 4.89 -9.51 1.56
N ASP A 144 3.99 -10.49 1.52
CA ASP A 144 3.80 -11.32 0.35
C ASP A 144 2.87 -10.65 -0.67
N LEU A 145 3.46 -10.23 -1.79
CA LEU A 145 2.76 -9.57 -2.88
C LEU A 145 1.87 -10.49 -3.72
N ARG A 146 1.83 -11.81 -3.47
CA ARG A 146 1.02 -12.77 -4.24
C ARG A 146 -0.47 -12.49 -4.21
N ALA A 147 -1.00 -11.91 -3.14
CA ALA A 147 -2.41 -11.51 -3.08
C ALA A 147 -2.67 -10.18 -3.81
N LEU A 148 -1.71 -9.25 -3.78
CA LEU A 148 -1.86 -7.91 -4.31
C LEU A 148 -1.65 -7.84 -5.82
N VAL A 149 -0.48 -8.28 -6.30
CA VAL A 149 -0.04 -8.06 -7.69
C VAL A 149 -1.02 -8.66 -8.72
N PRO A 150 -1.49 -9.91 -8.59
CA PRO A 150 -2.46 -10.46 -9.54
C PRO A 150 -3.82 -9.78 -9.50
N ALA A 151 -4.16 -9.10 -8.39
CA ALA A 151 -5.42 -8.40 -8.22
C ALA A 151 -5.43 -6.99 -8.83
N LEU A 152 -4.27 -6.52 -9.33
CA LEU A 152 -4.08 -5.25 -10.03
C LEU A 152 -3.95 -5.50 -11.54
N PRO A 153 -5.06 -5.64 -12.29
CA PRO A 153 -5.04 -6.08 -13.68
C PRO A 153 -4.39 -5.08 -14.63
N LEU A 154 -4.22 -3.82 -14.22
CA LEU A 154 -3.58 -2.79 -15.04
C LEU A 154 -2.12 -2.54 -14.69
N LEU A 155 -1.53 -3.32 -13.76
CA LEU A 155 -0.14 -3.15 -13.33
C LEU A 155 0.83 -3.43 -14.48
N GLU A 156 1.60 -2.43 -14.84
CA GLU A 156 2.59 -2.42 -15.91
C GLU A 156 4.02 -2.20 -15.38
N GLU A 157 4.18 -1.51 -14.25
CA GLU A 157 5.48 -1.22 -13.66
C GLU A 157 5.50 -1.59 -12.17
N LEU A 158 6.46 -2.41 -11.77
CA LEU A 158 6.70 -2.80 -10.37
C LEU A 158 8.15 -2.51 -10.00
N HIS A 159 8.36 -1.53 -9.14
CA HIS A 159 9.67 -1.17 -8.61
C HIS A 159 9.68 -1.44 -7.10
N LEU A 160 10.59 -2.31 -6.66
CA LEU A 160 10.74 -2.70 -5.26
C LEU A 160 12.18 -2.49 -4.80
N THR A 161 12.33 -1.92 -3.60
CA THR A 161 13.60 -1.86 -2.90
C THR A 161 13.48 -2.59 -1.57
N TYR A 162 14.26 -3.66 -1.38
CA TYR A 162 14.28 -4.42 -0.13
C TYR A 162 15.27 -3.78 0.83
N GLY A 163 14.76 -2.97 1.75
CA GLY A 163 15.61 -2.17 2.61
C GLY A 163 14.88 -1.04 3.30
N VAL A 164 15.54 -0.49 4.32
CA VAL A 164 15.02 0.60 5.16
C VAL A 164 15.80 1.87 4.89
N LYS A 165 15.12 2.95 4.51
CA LYS A 165 15.73 4.28 4.40
C LYS A 165 15.85 4.92 5.78
N GLU A 166 16.82 5.82 5.91
CA GLU A 166 16.96 6.70 7.07
C GLU A 166 17.05 5.97 8.43
N CYS A 167 17.55 4.73 8.46
CA CYS A 167 17.66 3.94 9.69
C CYS A 167 18.65 4.51 10.72
N GLY A 168 19.52 5.44 10.34
CA GLY A 168 20.39 6.19 11.25
C GLY A 168 21.21 5.28 12.16
N MET A 169 21.07 5.49 13.48
CA MET A 169 21.77 4.68 14.50
C MET A 169 21.18 3.28 14.70
N ASN A 170 19.96 3.01 14.18
CA ASN A 170 19.33 1.70 14.22
C ASN A 170 19.73 0.83 13.01
N PHE A 171 20.86 1.13 12.37
CA PHE A 171 21.33 0.39 11.22
C PHE A 171 21.70 -1.06 11.62
N GLU A 172 21.12 -2.01 10.91
CA GLU A 172 21.55 -3.42 10.93
C GLU A 172 21.54 -4.00 9.52
N TRP A 173 22.50 -4.89 9.21
CA TRP A 173 22.54 -5.61 7.93
C TRP A 173 21.25 -6.38 7.63
N ASN A 174 20.57 -6.86 8.67
CA ASN A 174 19.32 -7.60 8.51
C ASN A 174 18.19 -6.73 7.95
N LEU A 175 18.29 -5.40 8.07
CA LEU A 175 17.27 -4.49 7.53
C LEU A 175 17.17 -4.52 6.00
N PHE A 176 18.19 -5.05 5.33
CA PHE A 176 18.32 -5.12 3.87
C PHE A 176 18.34 -6.57 3.38
N LYS A 177 18.00 -7.53 4.24
CA LYS A 177 18.11 -8.96 3.93
C LYS A 177 16.96 -9.40 3.03
N PHE A 178 17.24 -9.56 1.74
CA PHE A 178 16.35 -10.25 0.80
C PHE A 178 16.54 -11.77 0.91
N THR A 179 15.57 -12.46 1.49
CA THR A 179 15.65 -13.90 1.77
C THR A 179 15.33 -14.76 0.54
N TYR A 180 15.68 -16.04 0.59
CA TYR A 180 15.28 -16.99 -0.46
C TYR A 180 13.76 -17.06 -0.63
N GLN A 181 12.99 -17.06 0.47
CA GLN A 181 11.54 -17.09 0.40
C GLN A 181 10.95 -15.78 -0.14
N ASP A 182 11.56 -14.62 0.15
CA ASP A 182 11.17 -13.35 -0.49
C ASP A 182 11.31 -13.45 -2.02
N CYS A 183 12.41 -14.03 -2.49
CA CYS A 183 12.63 -14.30 -3.91
C CYS A 183 11.56 -15.23 -4.50
N CYS A 184 11.20 -16.31 -3.81
CA CYS A 184 10.13 -17.21 -4.24
C CYS A 184 8.76 -16.51 -4.28
N ASN A 185 8.42 -15.74 -3.26
CA ASN A 185 7.16 -14.99 -3.18
C ASN A 185 7.07 -13.97 -4.32
N LEU A 186 8.15 -13.21 -4.53
CA LEU A 186 8.24 -12.23 -5.60
C LEU A 186 8.14 -12.87 -6.99
N ALA A 187 8.88 -13.96 -7.23
CA ALA A 187 8.83 -14.69 -8.48
C ALA A 187 7.42 -15.21 -8.78
N ALA A 188 6.72 -15.73 -7.77
CA ALA A 188 5.35 -16.20 -7.91
C ALA A 188 4.38 -15.05 -8.22
N ALA A 189 4.50 -13.91 -7.53
CA ALA A 189 3.68 -12.72 -7.77
C ALA A 189 3.90 -12.16 -9.19
N VAL A 190 5.16 -12.00 -9.61
CA VAL A 190 5.52 -11.49 -10.95
C VAL A 190 5.05 -12.45 -12.05
N LYS A 191 5.18 -13.76 -11.86
CA LYS A 191 4.70 -14.78 -12.82
C LYS A 191 3.20 -14.64 -13.13
N MET A 192 2.41 -14.17 -12.17
CA MET A 192 0.97 -13.97 -12.32
C MET A 192 0.61 -12.59 -12.91
N CYS A 193 1.56 -11.67 -13.03
CA CYS A 193 1.34 -10.31 -13.54
C CYS A 193 1.57 -10.25 -15.06
N HIS A 194 0.57 -10.64 -15.85
CA HIS A 194 0.71 -10.76 -17.31
C HIS A 194 0.90 -9.44 -18.06
N ASN A 195 0.57 -8.30 -17.47
CA ASN A 195 0.71 -6.97 -18.08
C ASN A 195 2.00 -6.25 -17.69
N LEU A 196 2.87 -6.87 -16.89
CA LEU A 196 4.08 -6.25 -16.41
C LEU A 196 5.07 -6.01 -17.56
N LYS A 197 5.46 -4.75 -17.73
CA LYS A 197 6.41 -4.28 -18.75
C LYS A 197 7.76 -3.95 -18.14
N ILE A 198 7.76 -3.38 -16.94
CA ILE A 198 8.97 -2.94 -16.25
C ILE A 198 8.98 -3.55 -14.85
N PHE A 199 10.06 -4.25 -14.55
CA PHE A 199 10.36 -4.75 -13.21
C PHE A 199 11.71 -4.20 -12.78
N LYS A 200 11.76 -3.58 -11.59
CA LYS A 200 13.00 -3.10 -10.97
C LYS A 200 13.08 -3.63 -9.56
N LEU A 201 14.24 -4.19 -9.23
CA LEU A 201 14.58 -4.68 -7.91
C LEU A 201 15.89 -4.02 -7.49
N THR A 202 15.90 -3.36 -6.34
CA THR A 202 17.07 -2.67 -5.78
C THR A 202 17.33 -3.11 -4.35
#